data_AF-A0A1V1W2Q0-F1
#
_entry.id   AF-A0A1V1W2Q0-F1
#
_cell.length_a   1.000
_cell.length_b   1.000
_cell.length_c   1.000
_cell.angle_alpha   90.00
_cell.angle_beta   90.00
_cell.angle_gamma   90.00
#
_symmetry.space_group_name_H-M   'P 1'
#
loop_
_entity.id
_entity.type
_entity.pdbx_description
1 polymer ?
#
loop_
_entity_poly.entity_id
_entity_poly.type
_entity_poly.pdbx_seq_one_letter_code
_entity_poly.pdbx_strand_id
1 'polypeptide(L)'
;MTRTRTVITALSCLSVLALGACSDDDPEPKFAPTPSTSAPTEASTSPAVELDPEETVKAWVEAQNIALRTGETSGLKALSSSSCRGCDDFIRPIESVYRDGGHFSTDGWTVVAARTRAHSSAPVVVDVAVSIAGGETVVRSGADPVVYETDKKIMVFKVDDDGQGSQVTFVGFVE
;
A
#
# COMPACT_ATOMS: atom_id res chain seq x y z
N MET A 1 -11.66 26.43 -43.06
CA MET A 1 -12.15 25.50 -44.10
C MET A 1 -11.02 25.20 -45.07
N THR A 2 -10.38 24.04 -44.97
CA THR A 2 -9.68 23.43 -46.11
C THR A 2 -9.59 21.92 -45.90
N ARG A 3 -10.16 21.19 -46.85
CA ARG A 3 -10.36 19.73 -46.91
C ARG A 3 -9.32 19.13 -47.86
N THR A 4 -8.74 17.98 -47.54
CA THR A 4 -8.27 16.97 -48.54
C THR A 4 -8.13 15.61 -47.83
N ARG A 5 -9.12 14.70 -47.92
CA ARG A 5 -9.33 13.58 -48.88
C ARG A 5 -8.41 12.34 -48.69
N THR A 6 -8.98 11.38 -47.97
CA THR A 6 -9.06 9.90 -48.06
C THR A 6 -8.42 9.15 -49.25
N VAL A 7 -7.86 7.93 -49.00
CA VAL A 7 -8.02 6.61 -49.71
C VAL A 7 -7.29 5.53 -48.84
N ILE A 8 -7.93 4.61 -48.08
CA ILE A 8 -8.41 3.22 -48.31
C ILE A 8 -7.49 2.26 -49.10
N THR A 9 -6.95 1.23 -48.43
CA THR A 9 -6.82 -0.14 -49.00
C THR A 9 -6.85 -1.21 -47.90
N ALA A 10 -7.76 -2.18 -48.05
CA ALA A 10 -7.91 -3.39 -47.23
C ALA A 10 -7.04 -4.53 -47.77
N LEU A 11 -6.62 -5.48 -46.93
CA LEU A 11 -6.35 -6.86 -47.37
C LEU A 11 -6.40 -7.89 -46.22
N SER A 12 -7.29 -8.84 -46.43
CA SER A 12 -7.65 -10.11 -45.76
C SER A 12 -6.50 -10.98 -45.20
N CYS A 13 -6.79 -11.81 -44.18
CA CYS A 13 -6.87 -13.29 -44.34
C CYS A 13 -7.02 -14.08 -43.01
N LEU A 14 -7.97 -15.02 -43.04
CA LEU A 14 -7.97 -16.38 -42.46
C LEU A 14 -7.84 -16.58 -40.93
N SER A 15 -8.93 -17.09 -40.33
CA SER A 15 -8.87 -18.08 -39.25
C SER A 15 -10.12 -18.96 -39.29
N VAL A 16 -10.04 -20.06 -40.05
CA VAL A 16 -10.99 -21.18 -40.00
C VAL A 16 -10.54 -22.09 -38.87
N LEU A 17 -11.25 -22.10 -37.74
CA LEU A 17 -11.09 -23.16 -36.74
C LEU A 17 -12.18 -24.21 -36.98
N ALA A 18 -11.74 -25.37 -37.43
CA ALA A 18 -12.56 -26.56 -37.59
C ALA A 18 -12.97 -27.12 -36.21
N LEU A 19 -14.25 -27.48 -36.09
CA LEU A 19 -14.78 -28.27 -34.98
C LEU A 19 -14.24 -29.71 -35.09
N GLY A 20 -13.29 -30.05 -34.22
CA GLY A 20 -12.89 -31.43 -33.94
C GLY A 20 -13.90 -32.09 -33.01
N ALA A 21 -14.46 -33.20 -33.46
CA ALA A 21 -15.50 -33.98 -32.83
C ALA A 21 -15.07 -34.60 -31.48
N CYS A 22 -16.06 -34.73 -30.59
CA CYS A 22 -16.02 -35.55 -29.39
C CYS A 22 -15.61 -37.00 -29.72
N SER A 23 -14.58 -37.49 -29.03
CA SER A 23 -14.54 -38.91 -28.66
C SER A 23 -14.63 -38.97 -27.15
N ASP A 24 -15.77 -39.50 -26.73
CA ASP A 24 -16.10 -39.97 -25.40
C ASP A 24 -15.21 -41.19 -25.11
N ASP A 25 -14.37 -41.11 -24.06
CA ASP A 25 -13.79 -42.28 -23.39
C ASP A 25 -13.53 -41.85 -21.93
N ASP A 26 -14.41 -42.28 -21.05
CA ASP A 26 -14.40 -42.05 -19.61
C ASP A 26 -13.60 -43.18 -18.94
N PRO A 27 -12.39 -42.93 -18.41
CA PRO A 27 -11.75 -43.89 -17.52
C PRO A 27 -12.27 -43.66 -16.09
N GLU A 28 -13.12 -44.56 -15.62
CA GLU A 28 -13.55 -44.65 -14.22
C GLU A 28 -12.33 -44.57 -13.27
N PRO A 29 -12.24 -43.57 -12.37
CA PRO A 29 -11.18 -43.53 -11.38
C PRO A 29 -11.45 -44.59 -10.31
N LYS A 30 -10.54 -45.56 -10.19
CA LYS A 30 -10.51 -46.50 -9.07
C LYS A 30 -10.29 -45.73 -7.76
N PHE A 31 -11.36 -45.58 -6.97
CA PHE A 31 -11.28 -45.09 -5.59
C PHE A 31 -10.57 -46.12 -4.71
N ALA A 32 -9.33 -45.84 -4.32
CA ALA A 32 -8.69 -46.45 -3.17
C ALA A 32 -9.34 -45.91 -1.87
N PRO A 33 -9.42 -46.71 -0.78
CA PRO A 33 -10.05 -46.25 0.46
C PRO A 33 -9.31 -45.06 1.07
N THR A 34 -10.11 -44.04 1.41
CA THR A 34 -9.75 -42.75 2.00
C THR A 34 -8.87 -42.90 3.24
N PRO A 35 -7.72 -42.19 3.33
CA PRO A 35 -7.02 -42.02 4.58
C PRO A 35 -7.67 -40.91 5.42
N SER A 36 -7.76 -41.20 6.73
CA SER A 36 -7.69 -40.27 7.85
C SER A 36 -8.70 -39.12 7.93
N THR A 37 -9.57 -39.24 8.94
CA THR A 37 -10.09 -38.14 9.77
C THR A 37 -9.24 -36.88 9.66
N SER A 38 -9.77 -35.85 9.00
CA SER A 38 -9.26 -34.49 9.12
C SER A 38 -9.60 -34.01 10.53
N ALA A 39 -8.59 -33.96 11.39
CA ALA A 39 -8.65 -33.16 12.61
C ALA A 39 -8.95 -31.69 12.23
N PRO A 40 -9.63 -30.90 13.08
CA PRO A 40 -9.76 -29.49 12.81
C PRO A 40 -8.36 -28.90 12.76
N THR A 41 -8.00 -28.25 11.66
CA THR A 41 -6.92 -27.27 11.66
C THR A 41 -7.34 -26.19 12.63
N GLU A 42 -6.80 -26.24 13.85
CA GLU A 42 -6.70 -25.06 14.68
C GLU A 42 -5.96 -24.04 13.83
N ALA A 43 -6.66 -22.95 13.48
CA ALA A 43 -6.01 -21.77 12.95
C ALA A 43 -4.99 -21.36 14.01
N SER A 44 -3.73 -21.67 13.74
CA SER A 44 -2.60 -21.21 14.53
C SER A 44 -2.69 -19.70 14.48
N THR A 45 -3.28 -19.10 15.52
CA THR A 45 -3.27 -17.67 15.72
C THR A 45 -1.82 -17.41 16.08
N SER A 46 -1.01 -17.17 15.04
CA SER A 46 0.35 -16.67 15.24
C SER A 46 0.17 -15.46 16.16
N PRO A 47 0.90 -15.38 17.29
CA PRO A 47 0.81 -14.21 18.13
C PRO A 47 1.12 -13.02 17.22
N ALA A 48 0.15 -12.10 17.10
CA ALA A 48 0.41 -10.80 16.51
C ALA A 48 1.60 -10.27 17.31
N VAL A 49 2.72 -10.03 16.63
CA VAL A 49 3.88 -9.43 17.29
C VAL A 49 3.42 -8.05 17.71
N GLU A 50 3.15 -7.90 19.01
CA GLU A 50 2.80 -6.63 19.61
C GLU A 50 4.02 -5.72 19.47
N LEU A 51 3.93 -4.77 18.54
CA LEU A 51 5.00 -3.81 18.33
C LEU A 51 4.97 -2.78 19.44
N ASP A 52 6.14 -2.45 19.97
CA ASP A 52 6.29 -1.29 20.84
C ASP A 52 5.84 -0.01 20.09
N PRO A 53 5.28 1.01 20.77
CA PRO A 53 4.76 2.22 20.11
C PRO A 53 5.75 2.91 19.16
N GLU A 54 7.04 2.94 19.53
CA GLU A 54 8.09 3.48 18.66
C GLU A 54 8.33 2.62 17.41
N GLU A 55 8.18 1.30 17.52
CA GLU A 55 8.30 0.37 16.40
C GLU A 55 7.09 0.46 15.48
N THR A 56 5.87 0.59 16.01
CA THR A 56 4.65 0.86 15.22
C THR A 56 4.81 2.11 14.37
N VAL A 57 5.35 3.19 14.96
CA VAL A 57 5.61 4.43 14.23
C VAL A 57 6.67 4.25 13.14
N LYS A 58 7.76 3.52 13.42
CA LYS A 58 8.78 3.23 12.39
C LYS A 58 8.20 2.42 11.24
N ALA A 59 7.39 1.40 11.55
CA ALA A 59 6.69 0.59 10.56
C ALA A 59 5.71 1.44 9.73
N TRP A 60 5.04 2.41 10.35
CA TRP A 60 4.15 3.33 9.64
C TRP A 60 4.91 4.20 8.65
N VAL A 61 6.08 4.74 9.03
CA VAL A 61 6.95 5.51 8.12
C VAL A 61 7.49 4.64 6.99
N GLU A 62 7.87 3.39 7.27
CA GLU A 62 8.29 2.44 6.25
C GLU A 62 7.17 2.13 5.25
N ALA A 63 5.96 1.87 5.75
CA ALA A 63 4.79 1.64 4.91
C ALA A 63 4.47 2.86 4.04
N GLN A 64 4.66 4.08 4.55
CA GLN A 64 4.53 5.30 3.76
C GLN A 64 5.59 5.37 2.65
N ASN A 65 6.84 5.05 2.96
CA ASN A 65 7.90 5.02 1.95
C ASN A 65 7.62 3.97 0.85
N ILE A 66 7.07 2.82 1.21
CA ILE A 66 6.60 1.82 0.24
C ILE A 66 5.49 2.44 -0.62
N ALA A 67 4.46 3.03 0.00
CA ALA A 67 3.35 3.66 -0.71
C ALA A 67 3.81 4.77 -1.67
N LEU A 68 4.78 5.60 -1.27
CA LEU A 68 5.33 6.64 -2.14
C LEU A 68 6.00 6.06 -3.39
N ARG A 69 6.66 4.90 -3.29
CA ARG A 69 7.36 4.26 -4.41
C ARG A 69 6.46 3.40 -5.29
N THR A 70 5.42 2.79 -4.73
CA THR A 70 4.62 1.77 -5.41
C THR A 70 3.17 2.18 -5.66
N GLY A 71 2.65 3.16 -4.91
CA GLY A 71 1.22 3.47 -4.86
C GLY A 71 0.41 2.54 -3.94
N GLU A 72 1.02 1.50 -3.38
CA GLU A 72 0.33 0.52 -2.52
C GLU A 72 0.16 1.06 -1.09
N THR A 73 -1.04 1.52 -0.76
CA THR A 73 -1.35 2.14 0.55
C THR A 73 -1.89 1.17 1.61
N SER A 74 -2.09 -0.10 1.26
CA SER A 74 -2.73 -1.09 2.14
C SER A 74 -2.00 -1.28 3.47
N GLY A 75 -0.66 -1.35 3.45
CA GLY A 75 0.15 -1.45 4.67
C GLY A 75 0.05 -0.21 5.55
N LEU A 76 0.04 0.98 4.93
CA LEU A 76 -0.11 2.25 5.66
C LEU A 76 -1.49 2.36 6.32
N LYS A 77 -2.53 1.89 5.63
CA LYS A 77 -3.89 1.80 6.17
C LYS A 77 -4.01 0.78 7.30
N ALA A 78 -3.36 -0.38 7.19
CA ALA A 78 -3.40 -1.42 8.22
C ALA A 78 -2.77 -0.96 9.55
N LEU A 79 -1.74 -0.11 9.48
CA LEU A 79 -1.10 0.48 10.66
C LEU A 79 -1.83 1.73 11.19
N SER A 80 -2.88 2.18 10.50
CA SER A 80 -3.66 3.37 10.87
C SER A 80 -5.02 2.93 11.37
N SER A 81 -5.43 3.40 12.55
CA SER A 81 -6.80 3.23 13.01
C SER A 81 -7.77 3.82 12.01
N SER A 82 -8.94 3.19 11.84
CA SER A 82 -10.04 3.74 11.04
C SER A 82 -10.50 5.12 11.52
N SER A 83 -10.20 5.47 12.77
CA SER A 83 -10.47 6.77 13.38
C SER A 83 -9.26 7.71 13.40
N CYS A 84 -8.15 7.33 12.75
CA CYS A 84 -6.91 8.08 12.80
C CYS A 84 -7.08 9.50 12.24
N ARG A 85 -6.73 10.49 13.06
CA ARG A 85 -6.70 11.88 12.61
C ARG A 85 -5.34 12.20 11.96
N GLY A 86 -5.37 12.72 10.74
CA GLY A 86 -4.18 13.11 9.96
C GLY A 86 -3.58 12.00 9.10
N CYS A 87 -3.91 10.72 9.32
CA CYS A 87 -3.40 9.63 8.47
C CYS A 87 -3.80 9.80 7.00
N ASP A 88 -5.05 10.22 6.75
CA ASP A 88 -5.60 10.45 5.42
C ASP A 88 -4.90 11.58 4.63
N ASP A 89 -4.23 12.50 5.32
CA ASP A 89 -3.49 13.59 4.69
C ASP A 89 -2.17 13.09 4.08
N PHE A 90 -1.72 11.89 4.47
CA PHE A 90 -0.59 11.20 3.86
C PHE A 90 -1.02 10.14 2.85
N ILE A 91 -2.10 9.42 3.13
CA ILE A 91 -2.58 8.32 2.27
C ILE A 91 -3.20 8.86 0.97
N ARG A 92 -4.16 9.78 1.07
CA ARG A 92 -4.98 10.19 -0.08
C ARG A 92 -4.17 10.88 -1.19
N PRO A 93 -3.17 11.73 -0.91
CA PRO A 93 -2.36 12.32 -1.97
C PRO A 93 -1.62 11.26 -2.80
N ILE A 94 -1.09 10.21 -2.15
CA ILE A 94 -0.40 9.12 -2.84
C ILE A 94 -1.37 8.40 -3.77
N GLU A 95 -2.54 8.00 -3.26
CA GLU A 95 -3.56 7.32 -4.06
C GLU A 95 -4.02 8.17 -5.23
N SER A 96 -4.22 9.47 -5.02
CA SER A 96 -4.64 10.37 -6.08
C SER A 96 -3.60 10.45 -7.18
N VAL A 97 -2.33 10.64 -6.84
CA VAL A 97 -1.23 10.74 -7.81
C VAL A 97 -1.15 9.48 -8.65
N TYR A 98 -1.13 8.29 -8.04
CA TYR A 98 -1.06 7.04 -8.79
C TYR A 98 -2.33 6.76 -9.61
N ARG A 99 -3.51 7.05 -9.07
CA ARG A 99 -4.79 6.95 -9.80
C ARG A 99 -4.83 7.83 -11.04
N ASP A 100 -4.20 9.01 -10.98
CA ASP A 100 -4.11 9.96 -12.09
C ASP A 100 -2.93 9.68 -13.05
N GLY A 101 -2.26 8.52 -12.90
CA GLY A 101 -1.13 8.09 -13.72
C GLY A 101 0.16 8.88 -13.45
N GLY A 102 0.22 9.55 -12.30
CA GLY A 102 1.40 10.18 -11.75
C GLY A 102 2.27 9.22 -10.94
N HIS A 103 3.36 9.75 -10.37
CA HIS A 103 4.28 9.00 -9.50
C HIS A 103 5.15 9.95 -8.68
N PHE A 104 5.82 9.40 -7.66
CA PHE A 104 6.85 10.09 -6.88
C PHE A 104 8.22 9.51 -7.23
N SER A 105 9.24 10.36 -7.24
CA SER A 105 10.64 9.98 -7.35
C SER A 105 11.39 10.60 -6.17
N THR A 106 11.63 9.79 -5.15
CA THR A 106 12.26 10.19 -3.89
C THR A 106 12.79 8.98 -3.13
N ASP A 107 13.81 9.19 -2.29
CA ASP A 107 14.29 8.18 -1.33
C ASP A 107 13.35 8.04 -0.11
N GLY A 108 12.34 8.91 0.00
CA GLY A 108 11.35 8.88 1.07
C GLY A 108 11.87 9.47 2.38
N TRP A 109 11.38 8.97 3.50
CA TRP A 109 11.63 9.52 4.83
C TRP A 109 12.52 8.61 5.66
N THR A 110 13.45 9.19 6.40
CA THR A 110 14.27 8.50 7.39
C THR A 110 13.86 8.93 8.80
N VAL A 111 13.54 7.97 9.66
CA VAL A 111 13.35 8.22 11.10
C VAL A 111 14.72 8.47 11.73
N VAL A 112 14.98 9.72 12.14
CA VAL A 112 16.22 10.12 12.81
C VAL A 112 16.16 9.79 14.30
N ALA A 113 15.00 10.01 14.92
CA ALA A 113 14.73 9.64 16.30
C ALA A 113 13.22 9.40 16.49
N ALA A 114 12.88 8.47 17.37
CA ALA A 114 11.52 8.29 17.88
C ALA A 114 11.62 8.19 19.40
N ARG A 115 10.74 8.87 20.13
CA ARG A 115 10.73 8.88 21.60
C ARG A 115 9.31 8.91 22.12
N THR A 116 8.97 7.92 22.93
CA THR A 116 7.75 7.95 23.71
C THR A 116 7.83 9.02 24.80
N ARG A 117 6.77 9.82 24.96
CA ARG A 117 6.67 10.81 26.05
C ARG A 117 6.45 10.10 27.38
N ALA A 118 7.20 10.49 28.41
CA ALA A 118 6.99 9.98 29.76
C ALA A 118 5.57 10.29 30.26
N HIS A 119 4.96 9.35 30.98
CA HIS A 119 3.63 9.47 31.59
C HIS A 119 2.42 9.48 30.63
N SER A 120 2.54 9.03 29.38
CA SER A 120 1.35 8.77 28.56
C SER A 120 0.69 7.44 28.94
N SER A 121 -0.48 7.48 29.57
CA SER A 121 -1.43 6.36 29.56
C SER A 121 -2.29 6.50 28.31
N ALA A 122 -2.40 5.42 27.52
CA ALA A 122 -3.08 5.31 26.22
C ALA A 122 -4.03 6.47 25.80
N PRO A 123 -3.87 7.03 24.59
CA PRO A 123 -2.89 6.63 23.58
C PRO A 123 -1.47 7.10 23.96
N VAL A 124 -0.49 6.25 23.66
CA VAL A 124 0.94 6.55 23.84
C VAL A 124 1.35 7.62 22.84
N VAL A 125 2.01 8.67 23.31
CA VAL A 125 2.47 9.77 22.44
C VAL A 125 3.93 9.55 22.08
N VAL A 126 4.24 9.56 20.78
CA VAL A 126 5.60 9.39 20.26
C VAL A 126 6.00 10.63 19.48
N ASP A 127 7.07 11.30 19.90
CA ASP A 127 7.70 12.37 19.15
C ASP A 127 8.74 11.79 18.18
N VAL A 128 8.69 12.20 16.92
CA VAL A 128 9.49 11.60 15.85
C VAL A 128 10.20 12.70 15.08
N ALA A 129 11.53 12.67 15.07
CA ALA A 129 12.32 13.48 14.15
C ALA A 129 12.49 12.70 12.83
N VAL A 130 12.07 13.30 11.72
CA VAL A 130 12.21 12.72 10.37
C VAL A 130 13.09 13.61 9.49
N SER A 131 13.89 12.97 8.65
CA SER A 131 14.54 13.61 7.50
C SER A 131 13.79 13.17 6.25
N ILE A 132 13.23 14.12 5.52
CA ILE A 132 12.48 13.92 4.29
C ILE A 132 13.44 14.17 3.13
N ALA A 133 13.71 13.14 2.33
CA ALA A 133 14.55 13.31 1.15
C ALA A 133 13.87 14.23 0.12
N GLY A 134 14.68 15.02 -0.57
CA GLY A 134 14.21 15.74 -1.75
C GLY A 134 13.77 14.78 -2.86
N GLY A 135 13.17 15.33 -3.90
CA GLY A 135 12.68 14.54 -5.01
C GLY A 135 11.76 15.33 -5.92
N GLU A 136 10.98 14.59 -6.69
CA GLU A 136 9.97 15.16 -7.57
C GLU A 136 8.68 14.35 -7.56
N THR A 137 7.58 15.01 -7.92
CA THR A 137 6.28 14.37 -8.12
C THR A 137 5.73 14.77 -9.47
N VAL A 138 5.45 13.78 -10.32
CA VAL A 138 4.61 13.96 -11.49
C VAL A 138 3.18 13.70 -11.03
N VAL A 139 2.40 14.77 -10.85
CA VAL A 139 1.08 14.68 -10.17
C VAL A 139 0.02 13.92 -10.96
N ARG A 140 0.19 13.81 -12.28
CA ARG A 140 -0.67 13.07 -13.20
C ARG A 140 0.08 12.81 -14.51
N SER A 141 -0.40 11.88 -15.33
CA SER A 141 0.21 11.59 -16.62
C SER A 141 0.38 12.85 -17.49
N GLY A 142 1.60 13.06 -17.99
CA GLY A 142 1.97 14.18 -18.84
C GLY A 142 2.06 15.56 -18.16
N ALA A 143 1.99 15.63 -16.83
CA ALA A 143 2.27 16.87 -16.10
C ALA A 143 3.77 17.11 -15.94
N ASP A 144 4.18 18.38 -15.85
CA ASP A 144 5.55 18.73 -15.47
C ASP A 144 5.84 18.29 -14.02
N PRO A 145 7.05 17.80 -13.71
CA PRO A 145 7.42 17.42 -12.35
C PRO A 145 7.43 18.61 -11.40
N VAL A 146 6.88 18.41 -10.20
CA VAL A 146 7.03 19.35 -9.07
C VAL A 146 8.21 18.88 -8.23
N VAL A 147 9.29 19.67 -8.22
CA VAL A 147 10.51 19.38 -7.45
C VAL A 147 10.38 19.93 -6.03
N TYR A 148 10.87 19.17 -5.05
CA TYR A 148 10.95 19.57 -3.65
C TYR A 148 12.32 19.22 -3.06
N GLU A 149 12.78 20.08 -2.17
CA GLU A 149 14.08 19.95 -1.51
C GLU A 149 13.98 19.04 -0.28
N THR A 150 15.16 18.65 0.23
CA THR A 150 15.24 17.92 1.51
C THR A 150 14.74 18.81 2.66
N ASP A 151 14.00 18.21 3.59
CA ASP A 151 13.48 18.89 4.77
C ASP A 151 13.65 18.03 6.04
N LYS A 152 13.61 18.67 7.21
CA LYS A 152 13.62 18.00 8.51
C LYS A 152 12.43 18.47 9.33
N LYS A 153 11.66 17.52 9.85
CA LYS A 153 10.45 17.81 10.63
C LYS A 153 10.45 17.04 11.94
N ILE A 154 9.71 17.59 12.91
CA ILE A 154 9.26 16.84 14.07
C ILE A 154 7.77 16.53 13.87
N MET A 155 7.43 15.27 14.04
CA MET A 155 6.08 14.76 13.97
C MET A 155 5.65 14.24 15.33
N VAL A 156 4.36 14.32 15.60
CA VAL A 156 3.73 13.71 16.77
C VAL A 156 2.83 12.58 16.29
N PHE A 157 3.05 11.40 16.85
CA PHE A 157 2.19 10.25 16.68
C PHE A 157 1.45 9.96 17.99
N LYS A 158 0.22 9.47 17.87
CA LYS A 158 -0.47 8.78 18.97
C LYS A 158 -0.71 7.35 18.54
N VAL A 159 -0.29 6.42 19.38
CA VAL A 159 -0.42 4.98 19.16
C VAL A 159 -1.31 4.42 20.25
N ASP A 160 -2.27 3.58 19.87
CA ASP A 160 -3.14 2.88 20.81
C ASP A 160 -3.20 1.40 20.44
N ASP A 161 -3.44 0.54 21.42
CA ASP A 161 -3.64 -0.89 21.18
C ASP A 161 -5.14 -1.21 21.35
N ASP A 162 -5.76 -1.71 20.28
CA ASP A 162 -7.18 -2.08 20.26
C ASP A 162 -7.43 -3.54 20.65
N GLY A 163 -6.39 -4.26 21.11
CA GLY A 163 -6.41 -5.68 21.42
C GLY A 163 -6.12 -6.57 20.21
N GLN A 164 -5.98 -6.01 19.01
CA GLN A 164 -5.52 -6.71 17.80
C GLN A 164 -4.12 -6.24 17.36
N GLY A 165 -3.56 -5.26 18.07
CA GLY A 165 -2.21 -4.73 17.87
C GLY A 165 -2.17 -3.21 17.85
N SER A 166 -0.99 -2.66 18.09
CA SER A 166 -0.71 -1.23 18.07
C SER A 166 -1.04 -0.58 16.72
N GLN A 167 -1.90 0.44 16.75
CA GLN A 167 -2.29 1.25 15.58
C GLN A 167 -2.07 2.74 15.83
N VAL A 168 -1.73 3.47 14.77
CA VAL A 168 -1.65 4.93 14.79
C VAL A 168 -3.06 5.53 14.80
N THR A 169 -3.37 6.33 15.82
CA THR A 169 -4.65 7.05 15.97
C THR A 169 -4.52 8.55 15.70
N PHE A 170 -3.30 9.06 15.61
CA PHE A 170 -3.01 10.42 15.18
C PHE A 170 -1.62 10.51 14.57
N VAL A 171 -1.48 11.34 13.53
CA VAL A 171 -0.19 11.77 12.99
C VAL A 171 -0.28 13.23 12.55
N GLY A 172 0.74 14.02 12.84
CA GLY A 172 0.83 15.41 12.40
C GLY A 172 2.20 16.02 12.65
N PHE A 173 2.49 17.16 12.01
CA PHE A 173 3.70 17.94 12.27
C PHE A 173 3.53 18.82 13.50
N VAL A 174 4.62 19.10 14.22
CA VAL A 174 4.64 20.14 15.25
C VAL A 174 4.70 21.49 14.55
N GLU A 175 3.72 22.37 14.84
CA GLU A 175 3.71 23.78 14.43
C GLU A 175 4.59 24.66 15.32
#